data_AF-A0A2X1RJH8-F1
#
_entry.id   AF-A0A2X1RJH8-F1
#
_cell.length_a   1.000
_cell.length_b   1.000
_cell.length_c   1.000
_cell.angle_alpha   90.00
_cell.angle_beta   90.00
_cell.angle_gamma   90.00
#
_symmetry.space_group_name_H-M   'P 1'
#
loop_
_entity.id
_entity.type
_entity.pdbx_description
1 polymer ?
#
loop_
_entity_poly.entity_id
_entity_poly.type
_entity_poly.pdbx_seq_one_letter_code
_entity_poly.pdbx_strand_id
1 'polypeptide(L)' 'MEAFQFAAEGKVVPKVTLRPLEDINAIFKEMEQGQIRGRMVIDLRS' A
#
# COMPACT_ATOMS: atom_id res chain seq x y z
N MET A 1 8.52 9.52 -17.78
CA MET A 1 9.61 9.84 -16.84
C MET A 1 9.21 10.89 -15.79
N GLU A 2 8.18 11.71 -16.04
CA GLU A 2 7.72 12.75 -15.10
C GLU A 2 7.08 12.20 -13.81
N ALA A 3 6.31 11.11 -13.87
CA ALA A 3 5.60 10.56 -12.70
C ALA A 3 6.53 10.15 -11.54
N PHE A 4 7.74 9.68 -11.83
CA PHE A 4 8.74 9.35 -10.81
C PHE A 4 9.38 10.59 -10.20
N GLN A 5 9.58 11.67 -10.97
CA GLN A 5 10.05 12.96 -10.45
C GLN A 5 9.01 13.60 -9.51
N PHE A 6 7.72 13.57 -9.86
CA PHE A 6 6.65 14.05 -8.97
C PHE A 6 6.53 13.23 -7.67
N ALA A 7 6.81 11.93 -7.72
CA ALA A 7 6.89 11.08 -6.53
C ALA A 7 8.14 11.39 -5.69
N ALA A 8 9.30 11.63 -6.33
CA ALA A 8 10.55 11.98 -5.67
C ALA A 8 10.54 13.38 -5.04
N GLU A 9 9.79 14.32 -5.62
CA GLU A 9 9.56 15.67 -5.08
C GLU A 9 8.59 15.69 -3.89
N GLY A 10 8.04 14.53 -3.47
CA GLY A 10 7.13 14.43 -2.33
C GLY A 10 5.76 15.08 -2.54
N LYS A 11 5.45 15.56 -3.76
CA LYS A 11 4.16 16.18 -4.12
C LYS A 11 3.01 15.18 -4.24
N VAL A 12 3.31 13.88 -4.24
CA VAL A 12 2.33 12.80 -4.24
C VAL A 12 2.58 11.95 -3.00
N VAL A 13 1.83 12.21 -1.92
CA VAL A 13 1.81 11.32 -0.75
C VAL A 13 0.74 10.25 -1.03
N PRO A 14 1.12 9.02 -1.41
CA PRO A 14 0.14 7.98 -1.62
C PRO A 14 -0.47 7.61 -0.27
N LYS A 15 -1.80 7.56 -0.17
CA LYS A 15 -2.48 6.99 1.00
C LYS A 15 -2.28 5.47 0.98
N VAL A 16 -1.18 5.04 1.59
CA VAL A 16 -0.80 3.64 1.72
C VAL A 16 -0.96 3.20 3.17
N THR A 17 -1.54 2.03 3.36
CA THR A 17 -1.53 1.34 4.64
C THR A 17 -0.44 0.27 4.56
N LEU A 18 0.62 0.43 5.35
CA LEU A 18 1.68 -0.56 5.48
C LEU A 18 1.17 -1.70 6.36
N ARG A 19 1.31 -2.94 5.88
CA ARG A 19 0.99 -4.15 6.64
C ARG A 19 2.18 -5.12 6.59
N PRO A 20 2.46 -5.82 7.70
CA PRO A 20 3.49 -6.86 7.72
C PRO A 20 3.02 -8.10 6.95
N LEU A 21 3.97 -8.91 6.47
CA LEU A 21 3.68 -10.13 5.71
C LEU A 21 2.85 -11.15 6.50
N GLU A 22 2.99 -11.19 7.83
CA GLU A 22 2.20 -12.04 8.73
C GLU A 22 0.68 -11.83 8.62
N ASP A 23 0.25 -10.63 8.25
CA ASP A 23 -1.15 -10.24 8.12
C ASP A 23 -1.77 -10.61 6.77
N ILE A 24 -1.04 -11.30 5.89
CA ILE A 24 -1.46 -11.57 4.50
C ILE A 24 -2.85 -12.18 4.39
N ASN A 25 -3.19 -13.15 5.25
CA ASN A 25 -4.50 -13.80 5.24
C ASN A 25 -5.63 -12.84 5.65
N ALA A 26 -5.36 -11.92 6.59
CA ALA A 26 -6.32 -10.90 6.99
C ALA A 26 -6.50 -9.86 5.88
N ILE A 27 -5.42 -9.46 5.20
CA ILE A 27 -5.45 -8.55 4.04
C ILE A 27 -6.32 -9.12 2.92
N PHE A 28 -6.15 -10.41 2.58
CA PHE A 28 -6.97 -11.06 1.56
C PHE A 28 -8.45 -11.10 1.94
N LYS A 29 -8.76 -11.38 3.21
CA LYS A 29 -10.14 -11.36 3.70
C LYS A 29 -10.76 -9.97 3.65
N GLU A 30 -10.02 -8.94 4.07
CA GLU A 30 -10.44 -7.53 3.99
C GLU A 30 -10.63 -7.08 2.51
N MET A 31 -9.83 -7.63 1.58
CA MET A 31 -9.95 -7.40 0.14
C MET A 31 -11.24 -7.98 -0.42
N GLU A 32 -11.53 -9.25 -0.12
CA GLU A 32 -12.77 -9.92 -0.54
C GLU A 32 -14.02 -9.24 0.03
N GLN A 33 -13.92 -8.72 1.26
CA GLN A 33 -15.00 -7.97 1.91
C GLN A 33 -15.13 -6.52 1.40
N GLY A 34 -14.23 -6.07 0.53
CA GLY A 34 -14.23 -4.69 0.00
C GLY A 34 -13.92 -3.62 1.05
N GLN A 35 -13.25 -3.98 2.15
CA GLN A 35 -12.92 -3.06 3.26
C GLN A 35 -11.63 -2.25 3.00
N ILE A 36 -10.86 -2.62 1.99
CA ILE A 36 -9.62 -1.93 1.63
C ILE A 36 -9.94 -0.58 0.99
N ARG A 37 -9.55 0.50 1.68
CA ARG A 37 -9.62 1.88 1.17
C ARG A 37 -8.24 2.35 0.74
N GLY A 38 -8.05 2.61 -0.54
CA GLY A 38 -6.77 3.07 -1.09
C GLY A 38 -5.83 1.92 -1.44
N ARG A 39 -4.54 2.03 -1.09
CA ARG A 39 -3.53 1.02 -1.43
C ARG A 39 -3.01 0.32 -0.17
N MET A 40 -3.17 -1.00 -0.08
CA MET A 40 -2.45 -1.82 0.89
C MET A 40 -1.06 -2.14 0.33
N VAL A 41 -0.03 -1.89 1.13
CA VAL A 41 1.37 -2.16 0.75
C VAL A 41 1.96 -3.12 1.78
N ILE A 42 2.40 -4.27 1.30
CA ILE A 42 3.09 -5.26 2.13
C ILE A 42 4.56 -4.85 2.20
N ASP A 43 5.07 -4.62 3.41
CA ASP A 43 6.50 -4.38 3.60
C ASP A 43 7.24 -5.73 3.59
N LEU A 44 8.15 -5.89 2.62
CA LEU A 44 8.95 -7.10 2.40
C LEU A 44 10.38 -6.95 2.97
N ARG A 45 10.66 -5.89 3.73
CA ARG A 45 11.95 -5.70 4.39
C ARG A 45 12.08 -6.68 5.56
N SER A 46 12.70 -7.82 5.26
CA SER A 46 13.28 -8.75 6.24
C SER A 46 14.55 -8.18 6.86
#